data_AF-A0A2S2PVD8-F1
#
_entry.id   AF-A0A2S2PVD8-F1
#
_cell.length_a   1.000
_cell.length_b   1.000
_cell.length_c   1.000
_cell.angle_alpha   90.00
_cell.angle_beta   90.00
_cell.angle_gamma   90.00
#
_symmetry.space_group_name_H-M   'P 1'
#
loop_
_entity.id
_entity.type
_entity.pdbx_description
1 polymer ?
#
loop_
_entity_poly.entity_id
_entity_poly.type
_entity_poly.pdbx_seq_one_letter_code
_entity_poly.pdbx_strand_id
1 'polypeptide(L)'
;IDNTNDLISLPNNFCTILQSKEDLIERVFPNIVQNHRNHNWLNERAILAPKKYACQYYQLSHPKKKLPGAMTSYKSVDSALNKDDAVNYPAEFLNSLELPGM
;
A
#
# COMPACT_ATOMS: atom_id res chain seq x y z
N ILE A 1 24.45 4.97 25.59
CA ILE A 1 24.83 4.07 24.48
C ILE A 1 25.71 3.01 25.13
N ASP A 2 25.20 1.78 25.23
CA ASP A 2 25.92 0.68 25.87
C ASP A 2 26.86 0.09 24.81
N ASN A 3 28.15 0.43 24.88
CA ASN A 3 29.16 0.17 23.83
C ASN A 3 29.74 -1.26 23.87
N THR A 4 29.03 -2.21 24.48
CA THR A 4 29.59 -3.54 24.76
C THR A 4 29.16 -4.62 23.77
N ASN A 5 28.06 -4.41 23.01
CA ASN A 5 27.45 -5.43 22.16
C ASN A 5 27.12 -4.99 20.71
N ASP A 6 27.52 -3.78 20.26
CA ASP A 6 27.14 -3.21 18.95
C ASP A 6 25.61 -3.16 18.66
N LEU A 7 24.78 -3.32 19.70
CA LEU A 7 23.33 -3.32 19.59
C LEU A 7 22.74 -1.95 19.96
N ILE A 8 21.78 -1.49 19.17
CA ILE A 8 20.96 -0.33 19.48
C ILE A 8 19.78 -0.80 20.34
N SER A 9 19.70 -0.31 21.57
CA SER A 9 18.52 -0.50 22.42
C SER A 9 17.46 0.55 22.06
N LEU A 10 16.26 0.09 21.73
CA LEU A 10 15.10 0.95 21.50
C LEU A 10 14.28 1.06 22.80
N PRO A 11 13.74 2.25 23.12
CA PRO A 11 12.80 2.40 24.24
C PRO A 11 11.61 1.43 24.10
N ASN A 12 11.11 0.89 25.22
CA ASN A 12 9.97 -0.03 25.21
C ASN A 12 8.69 0.58 24.59
N ASN A 13 8.59 1.90 24.54
CA ASN A 13 7.49 2.65 23.94
C ASN A 13 7.78 3.15 22.50
N PHE A 14 8.88 2.71 21.89
CA PHE A 14 9.29 3.16 20.56
C PHE A 14 8.29 2.75 19.48
N CYS A 15 7.73 1.53 19.59
CA CYS A 15 6.71 1.04 18.67
C CYS A 15 5.64 0.25 19.41
N THR A 16 4.45 0.16 18.80
CA THR A 16 3.41 -0.76 19.25
C THR A 16 3.49 -2.02 18.41
N ILE A 17 3.71 -3.16 19.05
CA ILE A 17 3.60 -4.47 18.40
C ILE A 17 2.12 -4.86 18.38
N LEU A 18 1.60 -5.12 17.19
CA LEU A 18 0.22 -5.55 16.99
C LEU A 18 0.17 -7.06 16.74
N GLN A 19 -0.90 -7.70 17.19
CA GLN A 19 -1.08 -9.15 17.12
C GLN A 19 -1.60 -9.60 15.75
N SER A 20 -2.27 -8.70 15.02
CA SER A 20 -2.84 -8.99 13.72
C SER A 20 -2.74 -7.82 12.75
N LYS A 21 -3.00 -8.14 11.49
CA LYS A 21 -3.01 -7.18 10.36
C LYS A 21 -4.26 -6.32 10.41
N GLU A 22 -5.35 -6.92 10.89
CA GLU A 22 -6.66 -6.33 11.09
C GLU A 22 -6.58 -5.22 12.14
N ASP A 23 -5.83 -5.44 13.22
CA ASP A 23 -5.57 -4.42 14.25
C ASP A 23 -4.78 -3.24 13.68
N LEU A 24 -3.80 -3.50 12.82
CA LEU A 24 -3.04 -2.44 12.14
C LEU A 24 -3.96 -1.60 11.26
N ILE A 25 -4.82 -2.26 10.48
CA ILE A 25 -5.72 -1.59 9.54
C ILE A 25 -6.79 -0.80 10.29
N GLU A 26 -7.37 -1.33 11.37
CA GLU A 26 -8.33 -0.58 12.19
C GLU A 26 -7.68 0.61 12.89
N ARG A 27 -6.43 0.48 13.33
CA ARG A 27 -5.68 1.57 13.97
C ARG A 27 -5.33 2.69 12.97
N VAL A 28 -4.97 2.33 11.74
CA VAL A 28 -4.64 3.31 10.69
C VAL A 28 -5.88 3.86 9.99
N PHE A 29 -6.95 3.08 9.84
CA PHE A 29 -8.19 3.48 9.16
C PHE A 29 -9.45 3.19 10.01
N PRO A 30 -9.60 3.88 11.15
CA PRO A 30 -10.75 3.65 12.03
C PRO A 30 -12.06 4.07 11.35
N ASN A 31 -13.11 3.28 11.53
CA ASN A 31 -14.45 3.55 11.00
C ASN A 31 -14.45 3.89 9.49
N ILE A 32 -13.66 3.15 8.70
CA ILE A 32 -13.48 3.43 7.26
C ILE A 32 -14.80 3.54 6.48
N VAL A 33 -15.83 2.79 6.87
CA VAL A 33 -17.18 2.83 6.27
C VAL A 33 -17.79 4.23 6.33
N GLN A 34 -17.52 4.99 7.39
CA GLN A 34 -18.03 6.35 7.56
C GLN A 34 -17.14 7.38 6.87
N ASN A 35 -15.82 7.15 6.87
CA ASN A 35 -14.83 8.13 6.44
C ASN A 35 -14.35 7.99 4.98
N HIS A 36 -14.73 6.92 4.27
CA HIS A 36 -14.24 6.62 2.92
C HIS A 36 -14.48 7.71 1.86
N ARG A 37 -15.41 8.65 2.11
CA ARG A 37 -15.69 9.79 1.22
C ARG A 37 -14.96 11.08 1.62
N ASN A 38 -14.30 11.10 2.78
CA ASN A 38 -13.59 12.26 3.28
C ASN A 38 -12.14 12.22 2.80
N HIS A 39 -11.84 12.98 1.74
CA HIS A 39 -10.51 13.02 1.16
C HIS A 39 -9.45 13.57 2.13
N ASN A 40 -9.78 14.59 2.92
CA ASN A 40 -8.84 15.15 3.89
C ASN A 40 -8.44 14.10 4.93
N TRP A 41 -9.41 13.34 5.43
CA TRP A 41 -9.15 12.24 6.37
C TRP A 41 -8.30 11.12 5.78
N LEU A 42 -8.50 10.80 4.49
CA LEU A 42 -7.71 9.78 3.79
C LEU A 42 -6.28 10.26 3.50
N ASN A 43 -6.10 11.54 3.17
CA ASN A 43 -4.80 12.11 2.81
C ASN A 43 -3.77 12.09 3.94
N GLU A 44 -4.23 12.03 5.19
CA GLU A 44 -3.38 11.99 6.38
C GLU A 44 -2.91 10.56 6.74
N ARG A 45 -3.29 9.53 5.97
CA ARG A 45 -3.14 8.13 6.36
C ARG A 45 -2.44 7.29 5.30
N ALA A 46 -1.39 6.58 5.71
CA ALA A 46 -0.66 5.64 4.86
C ALA A 46 -0.15 4.45 5.68
N ILE A 47 -0.14 3.26 5.06
CA ILE A 47 0.57 2.08 5.56
C ILE A 47 1.79 1.89 4.67
N LEU A 48 2.98 1.99 5.27
CA LEU A 48 4.24 1.74 4.60
C LEU A 48 4.68 0.31 4.93
N ALA A 49 5.07 -0.46 3.90
CA ALA A 49 5.67 -1.76 4.10
C ALA A 49 7.07 -1.81 3.46
N PRO A 50 8.05 -2.50 4.07
CA PRO A 50 9.41 -2.58 3.54
C PRO A 50 9.53 -3.28 2.18
N LYS A 51 8.58 -4.16 1.84
CA LYS A 51 8.56 -4.94 0.59
C LYS A 51 7.27 -4.68 -0.19
N LYS A 52 7.38 -4.59 -1.51
CA LYS A 52 6.28 -4.32 -2.45
C LYS A 52 5.10 -5.31 -2.33
N TYR A 53 5.37 -6.61 -2.23
CA TYR A 53 4.33 -7.64 -2.04
C TYR A 53 3.53 -7.48 -0.74
N ALA A 54 4.16 -6.92 0.30
CA ALA A 54 3.47 -6.64 1.56
C ALA A 54 2.50 -5.46 1.39
N CYS A 55 2.88 -4.40 0.65
CA CYS A 55 1.99 -3.28 0.33
C CYS A 55 0.73 -3.73 -0.42
N GLN A 56 0.88 -4.60 -1.42
CA GLN A 56 -0.25 -5.14 -2.18
C GLN A 56 -1.23 -5.92 -1.28
N TYR A 57 -0.70 -6.72 -0.35
CA TYR A 57 -1.50 -7.45 0.61
C TYR A 57 -2.25 -6.54 1.60
N TYR A 58 -1.59 -5.49 2.13
CA TYR A 58 -2.19 -4.57 3.11
C TYR A 58 -3.18 -3.56 2.48
N GLN A 59 -2.88 -3.03 1.28
CA GLN A 59 -3.75 -2.05 0.61
C GLN A 59 -5.02 -2.68 0.01
N LEU A 60 -4.99 -3.96 -0.38
CA LEU A 60 -6.08 -4.55 -1.16
C LEU A 60 -7.06 -5.40 -0.34
N SER A 61 -6.62 -6.08 0.72
CA SER A 61 -7.41 -7.21 1.23
C SER A 61 -8.44 -6.86 2.31
N HIS A 62 -8.17 -5.91 3.19
CA HIS A 62 -9.03 -5.65 4.37
C HIS A 62 -9.80 -4.31 4.31
N PRO A 63 -9.17 -3.17 3.96
CA PRO A 63 -9.90 -1.91 3.82
C PRO A 63 -10.98 -2.00 2.74
N LYS A 64 -10.65 -2.61 1.58
CA LYS A 64 -11.58 -2.81 0.47
C LYS A 64 -12.77 -3.71 0.82
N LYS A 65 -12.59 -4.72 1.69
CA LYS A 65 -13.70 -5.59 2.14
C LYS A 65 -14.68 -4.89 3.07
N LYS A 66 -14.24 -3.86 3.80
CA LYS A 66 -15.10 -3.06 4.67
C LYS A 66 -15.89 -2.01 3.90
N LEU A 67 -15.42 -1.57 2.74
CA LEU A 67 -16.08 -0.53 1.96
C LEU A 67 -17.42 -1.04 1.38
N PRO A 68 -18.50 -0.24 1.46
CA PRO A 68 -19.75 -0.58 0.82
C PRO A 68 -19.61 -0.44 -0.70
N GLY A 69 -20.00 -1.47 -1.45
CA GLY A 69 -20.01 -1.46 -2.92
C GLY A 69 -19.41 -2.72 -3.52
N ALA A 70 -19.64 -2.90 -4.83
CA ALA A 70 -19.02 -4.00 -5.56
C ALA A 70 -17.53 -3.73 -5.77
N MET A 71 -16.69 -4.74 -5.55
CA MET A 71 -15.29 -4.67 -5.93
C MET A 71 -15.18 -4.75 -7.45
N THR A 72 -14.68 -3.70 -8.08
CA THR A 72 -14.38 -3.68 -9.51
C THR A 72 -12.88 -3.69 -9.71
N SER A 73 -12.43 -4.62 -10.55
CA SER A 73 -11.04 -4.73 -10.96
C SER A 73 -10.89 -4.15 -12.35
N TYR A 74 -9.97 -3.19 -12.49
CA TYR A 74 -9.61 -2.62 -13.77
C TYR A 74 -8.30 -3.26 -14.23
N LYS A 75 -8.29 -3.82 -15.44
CA LYS A 75 -7.07 -4.37 -16.05
C LYS A 75 -6.24 -3.20 -16.60
N SER A 76 -4.92 -3.23 -16.41
CA SER A 76 -4.03 -2.33 -17.17
C SER A 76 -4.04 -2.74 -18.64
N VAL A 77 -3.71 -1.78 -19.50
CA VAL A 77 -3.46 -2.01 -20.92
C VAL A 77 -1.99 -1.70 -21.15
N ASP A 78 -1.21 -2.72 -21.52
CA ASP A 78 0.23 -2.61 -21.72
C ASP A 78 0.57 -2.27 -23.18
N SER A 79 -0.38 -1.67 -23.91
CA SER A 79 -0.30 -1.42 -25.35
C SER A 79 -0.54 0.06 -25.63
N ALA A 80 0.38 0.69 -26.35
CA ALA A 80 0.16 2.04 -26.88
C ALA A 80 -0.99 2.00 -27.90
N LEU A 81 -2.02 2.83 -27.69
CA LEU A 81 -3.18 2.93 -28.59
C LEU A 81 -2.78 3.44 -29.99
N ASN A 82 -1.67 4.17 -30.06
CA ASN A 82 -1.12 4.76 -31.27
C ASN A 82 0.29 4.22 -31.52
N LYS A 83 0.56 3.73 -32.73
CA LYS A 83 1.88 3.22 -33.11
C LYS A 83 2.96 4.31 -33.08
N ASP A 84 2.57 5.56 -33.31
CA ASP A 84 3.46 6.72 -33.25
C ASP A 84 3.79 7.14 -31.80
N ASP A 85 2.99 6.74 -30.81
CA ASP A 85 3.28 6.98 -29.40
C ASP A 85 4.14 5.86 -28.77
N ALA A 86 4.26 4.71 -29.45
CA ALA A 86 5.04 3.57 -28.98
C ALA A 86 6.55 3.89 -28.89
N VAL A 87 7.04 4.88 -29.65
CA VAL A 87 8.43 5.36 -29.55
C VAL A 87 8.69 6.21 -28.30
N ASN A 88 7.64 6.73 -27.66
CA ASN A 88 7.76 7.52 -26.43
C ASN A 88 7.93 6.66 -25.18
N TYR A 89 7.67 5.35 -25.27
CA TYR A 89 7.75 4.41 -24.16
C TYR A 89 8.61 3.21 -24.54
N PRO A 90 9.93 3.24 -24.26
CA PRO A 90 10.80 2.11 -24.54
C PRO A 90 10.27 0.84 -23.89
N ALA A 91 10.45 -0.30 -24.55
CA ALA A 91 10.01 -1.59 -24.04
C ALA A 91 10.64 -1.89 -22.67
N GLU A 92 11.86 -1.42 -22.43
CA GLU A 92 12.58 -1.49 -21.17
C GLU A 92 11.86 -0.72 -20.05
N PHE A 93 11.25 0.43 -20.35
CA PHE A 93 10.47 1.21 -19.38
C PHE A 93 9.16 0.49 -19.03
N LEU A 94 8.45 -0.02 -20.04
CA LEU A 94 7.22 -0.79 -19.85
C LEU A 94 7.47 -2.12 -19.11
N ASN A 95 8.59 -2.79 -19.37
CA ASN A 95 8.97 -4.01 -18.67
C ASN A 95 9.53 -3.76 -17.25
N SER A 96 10.02 -2.54 -16.97
CA SER A 96 10.41 -2.11 -15.61
C SER A 96 9.22 -1.70 -14.75
N LEU A 97 8.10 -1.33 -15.40
CA LEU A 97 6.82 -1.16 -14.74
C LEU A 97 6.33 -2.55 -14.32
N GLU A 98 6.81 -3.00 -13.17
CA GLU A 98 6.10 -4.00 -12.39
C GLU A 98 4.78 -3.36 -11.92
N LEU A 99 3.81 -3.29 -12.82
CA LEU A 99 2.44 -2.97 -12.47
C LEU A 99 1.98 -4.04 -11.47
N PRO A 100 1.24 -3.66 -10.42
CA PRO A 100 0.67 -4.64 -9.52
C PRO A 100 -0.32 -5.50 -10.32
N GLY A 101 0.17 -6.64 -10.82
CA GLY A 101 -0.66 -7.73 -11.28
C GLY A 101 -1.50 -8.16 -10.09
N MET A 102 -2.82 -8.11 -10.25
CA MET A 102 -3.81 -8.36 -9.20
C MET A 102 -3.42 -9.44 -8.19
#